data_AF-A0A454TLL5-F1
#
_entry.id   AF-A0A454TLL5-F1
#
_cell.length_a   1.000
_cell.length_b   1.000
_cell.length_c   1.000
_cell.angle_alpha   90.00
_cell.angle_beta   90.00
_cell.angle_gamma   90.00
#
_symmetry.space_group_name_H-M   'P 1'
#
loop_
_entity.id
_entity.type
_entity.pdbx_description
1 polymer ?
#
loop_
_entity_poly.entity_id
_entity_poly.type
_entity_poly.pdbx_seq_one_letter_code
_entity_poly.pdbx_strand_id
1 'polypeptide(L)'
;MRQVYEVSDQTKRWWDLVWFLPAAPEQPEGQEWAELCSHPCGGMSCNYLDGWVLPVGGAPACQDMLRDIVDEVWCTEHLGLDYGVSDSAKAEYAGYLAGKGMEPGELGMLQQGVYPLSATDRVLDTLGIGESPASGALLMVLGPNCD
;
A
#
# COMPACT_ATOMS: atom_id res chain seq x y z
N MET A 1 14.88 -13.91 -8.19
CA MET A 1 14.26 -14.86 -7.24
C MET A 1 13.35 -14.02 -6.36
N ARG A 2 12.03 -14.17 -6.48
CA ARG A 2 11.02 -13.38 -5.75
C ARG A 2 10.88 -13.99 -4.36
N GLN A 3 11.14 -13.24 -3.29
CA GLN A 3 10.82 -13.70 -1.93
C GLN A 3 9.33 -13.47 -1.72
N VAL A 4 8.55 -14.55 -1.79
CA VAL A 4 7.15 -14.57 -1.33
C VAL A 4 7.21 -14.72 0.19
N TYR A 5 6.57 -13.81 0.92
CA TYR A 5 6.54 -13.84 2.38
C TYR A 5 5.25 -14.54 2.83
N GLU A 6 5.38 -15.60 3.63
CA GLU A 6 4.23 -16.20 4.31
C GLU A 6 3.65 -15.17 5.30
N VAL A 7 2.37 -14.84 5.13
CA VAL A 7 1.60 -14.00 6.05
C VAL A 7 1.28 -14.82 7.30
N SER A 8 2.25 -14.98 8.20
CA SER A 8 2.04 -15.58 9.53
C SER A 8 1.84 -14.48 10.56
N ASP A 9 0.67 -14.49 11.21
CA ASP A 9 0.25 -13.96 12.52
C ASP A 9 1.06 -12.80 13.17
N GLN A 10 1.59 -11.88 12.35
CA GLN A 10 2.34 -10.70 12.78
C GLN A 10 1.73 -9.48 12.12
N THR A 11 0.73 -8.92 12.79
CA THR A 11 0.25 -7.54 12.72
C THR A 11 1.35 -6.45 12.91
N LYS A 12 2.63 -6.80 12.76
CA LYS A 12 3.81 -5.95 13.03
C LYS A 12 4.74 -5.75 11.83
N ARG A 13 4.37 -6.21 10.63
CA ARG A 13 5.24 -6.13 9.43
C ARG A 13 4.54 -5.73 8.14
N TRP A 14 3.27 -5.34 8.19
CA TRP A 14 2.52 -5.00 6.98
C TRP A 14 3.09 -3.79 6.24
N TRP A 15 3.68 -2.86 7.00
CA TRP A 15 4.37 -1.68 6.50
C TRP A 15 5.80 -1.93 5.99
N ASP A 16 6.38 -3.11 6.23
CA ASP A 16 7.67 -3.49 5.65
C ASP A 16 7.51 -4.11 4.24
N LEU A 17 6.26 -4.28 3.78
CA LEU A 17 5.88 -4.92 2.54
C LEU A 17 5.12 -3.96 1.62
N VAL A 18 5.13 -4.28 0.33
CA VAL A 18 4.23 -3.70 -0.66
C VAL A 18 3.30 -4.80 -1.14
N TRP A 19 2.04 -4.46 -1.35
CA TRP A 19 0.97 -5.40 -1.62
C TRP A 19 0.42 -5.14 -3.00
N PHE A 20 0.31 -6.20 -3.81
CA PHE A 20 -0.51 -6.14 -5.00
C PHE A 20 -1.94 -6.55 -4.65
N LEU A 21 -2.91 -5.83 -5.17
CA LEU A 21 -4.32 -6.22 -5.20
C LEU A 21 -4.71 -6.53 -6.64
N PRO A 22 -5.54 -7.55 -6.89
CA PRO A 22 -6.04 -7.81 -8.22
C PRO A 22 -6.97 -6.70 -8.69
N ALA A 23 -7.06 -6.53 -10.01
CA ALA A 23 -8.01 -5.59 -10.63
C ALA A 23 -9.48 -5.98 -10.40
N ALA A 24 -9.73 -7.26 -10.14
CA ALA A 24 -11.05 -7.84 -9.93
C ALA A 24 -11.10 -8.53 -8.55
N PRO A 25 -12.25 -8.62 -7.89
CA PRO A 25 -12.37 -9.16 -6.54
C PRO A 25 -12.09 -10.67 -6.45
N GLU A 26 -12.03 -11.38 -7.57
CA GLU A 26 -11.69 -12.79 -7.60
C GLU A 26 -10.19 -13.05 -7.40
N GLN A 27 -9.85 -14.21 -6.81
CA GLN A 27 -8.46 -14.67 -6.72
C GLN A 27 -7.90 -14.86 -8.13
N PRO A 28 -6.78 -14.22 -8.50
CA PRO A 28 -6.14 -14.49 -9.78
C PRO A 28 -5.62 -15.92 -9.88
N GLU A 29 -5.67 -16.50 -11.08
CA GLU A 29 -5.05 -17.79 -11.35
C GLU A 29 -3.51 -17.68 -11.34
N GLY A 30 -2.87 -18.54 -10.55
CA GLY A 30 -1.41 -18.58 -10.41
C GLY A 30 -0.87 -17.57 -9.40
N GLN A 31 0.23 -17.95 -8.74
CA GLN A 31 0.85 -17.28 -7.58
C GLN A 31 0.09 -17.47 -6.26
N GLU A 32 0.81 -17.32 -5.15
CA GLU A 32 0.31 -17.53 -3.78
C GLU A 32 -0.39 -16.26 -3.27
N TRP A 33 -1.50 -15.88 -3.92
CA TRP A 33 -2.37 -14.82 -3.41
C TRP A 33 -2.96 -15.24 -2.06
N ALA A 34 -2.83 -14.37 -1.07
CA ALA A 34 -3.38 -14.56 0.25
C ALA A 34 -4.71 -13.81 0.37
N GLU A 35 -5.65 -14.39 1.12
CA GLU A 35 -6.88 -13.71 1.48
C GLU A 35 -6.56 -12.60 2.49
N LEU A 36 -7.00 -11.38 2.21
CA LEU A 36 -6.99 -10.26 3.14
C LEU A 36 -8.41 -10.14 3.70
N CYS A 37 -8.56 -10.45 4.99
CA CYS A 37 -9.82 -10.34 5.71
C CYS A 37 -9.70 -9.27 6.79
N SER A 38 -10.64 -8.33 6.77
CA SER A 38 -10.84 -7.31 7.78
C SER A 38 -9.60 -6.45 8.05
N HIS A 39 -8.83 -6.08 7.02
CA HIS A 39 -7.71 -5.13 7.21
C HIS A 39 -8.26 -3.77 7.66
N PRO A 40 -8.00 -3.34 8.90
CA PRO A 40 -8.57 -2.11 9.41
C PRO A 40 -7.98 -0.92 8.63
N CYS A 41 -8.85 -0.04 8.18
CA CYS A 41 -8.48 1.17 7.46
C CYS A 41 -9.47 2.28 7.75
N GLY A 42 -9.07 3.53 7.53
CA GLY A 42 -9.90 4.71 7.75
C GLY A 42 -10.27 4.95 9.21
N GLY A 43 -9.36 5.55 9.98
CA GLY A 43 -9.58 6.16 11.30
C GLY A 43 -10.49 5.41 12.26
N MET A 44 -11.25 6.20 13.02
CA MET A 44 -12.23 5.74 14.01
C MET A 44 -13.44 4.97 13.43
N SER A 45 -13.46 4.66 12.14
CA SER A 45 -14.57 3.95 11.50
C SER A 45 -14.21 2.48 11.26
N CYS A 46 -15.17 1.58 11.47
CA CYS A 46 -15.03 0.14 11.22
C CYS A 46 -14.98 -0.19 9.71
N ASN A 47 -14.16 0.55 8.95
CA ASN A 47 -13.93 0.25 7.55
C ASN A 47 -12.84 -0.82 7.44
N TYR A 48 -13.08 -1.73 6.51
CA TYR A 48 -12.23 -2.88 6.30
C TYR A 48 -11.92 -2.99 4.82
N LEU A 49 -10.65 -3.29 4.53
CA LEU A 49 -10.23 -3.71 3.21
C LEU A 49 -10.21 -5.25 3.19
N ASP A 50 -11.13 -5.81 2.41
CA ASP A 50 -11.22 -7.24 2.14
C ASP A 50 -10.80 -7.53 0.69
N GLY A 51 -10.28 -8.74 0.44
CA GLY A 51 -10.01 -9.22 -0.91
C GLY A 51 -8.83 -10.18 -0.99
N TRP A 52 -8.11 -10.12 -2.10
CA TRP A 52 -6.90 -10.90 -2.32
C TRP A 52 -5.69 -9.99 -2.40
N VAL A 53 -4.60 -10.39 -1.76
CA VAL A 53 -3.35 -9.66 -1.80
C VAL A 53 -2.18 -10.57 -2.10
N LEU A 54 -1.19 -10.04 -2.81
CA LEU A 54 0.11 -10.68 -2.96
C LEU A 54 1.17 -9.82 -2.27
N PRO A 55 1.73 -10.27 -1.13
CA PRO A 55 2.84 -9.58 -0.49
C PRO A 55 4.10 -9.67 -1.36
N VAL A 56 4.73 -8.53 -1.59
CA VAL A 56 6.03 -8.44 -2.23
C VAL A 56 6.96 -7.64 -1.33
N GLY A 57 8.08 -8.26 -0.96
CA GLY A 57 9.11 -7.54 -0.21
C GLY A 57 9.70 -6.43 -1.08
N GLY A 58 9.53 -5.19 -0.63
CA GLY A 58 10.34 -4.09 -1.15
C GLY A 58 11.81 -4.31 -0.80
N ALA A 59 12.71 -3.74 -1.60
CA ALA A 59 14.13 -3.76 -1.32
C ALA A 59 14.41 -3.17 0.08
N PRO A 60 15.42 -3.67 0.83
CA PRO A 60 15.77 -3.12 2.14
C PRO A 60 16.03 -1.61 2.14
N ALA A 61 16.50 -1.05 1.02
CA ALA A 61 16.75 0.37 0.85
C ALA A 61 15.47 1.24 0.88
N CYS A 62 14.29 0.64 0.69
CA CYS A 62 13.01 1.34 0.63
C CYS A 62 12.27 1.34 1.96
N GLN A 63 12.76 0.62 2.97
CA GLN A 63 12.03 0.36 4.21
C GLN A 63 11.73 1.64 5.01
N ASP A 64 12.68 2.59 5.07
CA ASP A 64 12.45 3.87 5.75
C ASP A 64 11.38 4.70 5.03
N MET A 65 11.32 4.63 3.71
CA MET A 65 10.30 5.31 2.91
C MET A 65 8.93 4.65 3.07
N LEU A 66 8.84 3.32 3.13
CA LEU A 66 7.57 2.63 3.40
C LEU A 66 7.04 2.98 4.80
N ARG A 67 7.94 3.12 5.78
CA ARG A 67 7.60 3.60 7.12
C ARG A 67 7.10 5.04 7.13
N ASP A 68 7.82 5.95 6.48
CA ASP A 68 7.39 7.35 6.33
C ASP A 68 5.97 7.47 5.71
N ILE A 69 5.63 6.56 4.77
CA ILE A 69 4.29 6.52 4.15
C ILE A 69 3.22 6.16 5.17
N VAL A 70 3.42 5.08 5.94
CA VAL A 70 2.43 4.59 6.91
C VAL A 70 2.37 5.42 8.18
N ASP A 71 3.49 6.04 8.57
CA ASP A 71 3.57 7.00 9.67
C ASP A 71 3.05 8.39 9.24
N GLU A 72 2.63 8.51 7.97
CA GLU A 72 1.99 9.70 7.41
C GLU A 72 2.82 10.97 7.59
N VAL A 73 4.16 10.84 7.54
CA VAL A 73 5.12 11.96 7.70
C VAL A 73 4.90 13.05 6.63
N TRP A 74 4.26 12.67 5.53
CA TRP A 74 3.87 13.53 4.41
C TRP A 74 2.62 14.37 4.67
N CYS A 75 1.78 13.99 5.63
CA CYS A 75 0.52 14.66 5.92
C CYS A 75 0.73 15.74 6.99
N THR A 76 0.48 16.99 6.64
CA THR A 76 0.59 18.12 7.57
C THR A 76 -0.59 18.19 8.54
N GLU A 77 -1.73 17.62 8.16
CA GLU A 77 -2.91 17.46 9.01
C GLU A 77 -2.86 16.08 9.67
N HIS A 78 -2.20 15.96 10.83
CA HIS A 78 -2.06 14.70 11.59
C HIS A 78 -3.40 14.03 12.02
N LEU A 79 -4.55 14.60 11.68
CA LEU A 79 -5.91 14.07 11.91
C LEU A 79 -6.69 13.86 10.60
N GLY A 80 -6.05 14.08 9.45
CA GLY A 80 -6.70 14.37 8.17
C GLY A 80 -7.16 13.17 7.35
N LEU A 81 -6.82 11.94 7.75
CA LEU A 81 -7.26 10.73 7.04
C LEU A 81 -8.40 9.98 7.75
N ASP A 82 -8.69 10.32 9.01
CA ASP A 82 -9.66 9.60 9.84
C ASP A 82 -11.10 9.71 9.34
N TYR A 83 -11.43 10.85 8.71
CA TYR A 83 -12.77 11.19 8.24
C TYR A 83 -12.88 11.24 6.71
N GLY A 84 -11.91 10.66 6.02
CA GLY A 84 -11.78 10.70 4.57
C GLY A 84 -10.72 11.68 4.11
N VAL A 85 -10.19 11.41 2.92
CA VAL A 85 -8.99 12.08 2.43
C VAL A 85 -9.36 13.31 1.60
N SER A 86 -8.96 14.48 2.11
CA SER A 86 -9.13 15.76 1.41
C SER A 86 -8.29 15.81 0.14
N ASP A 87 -8.67 16.69 -0.80
CA ASP A 87 -7.86 16.92 -2.01
C ASP A 87 -6.47 17.51 -1.66
N SER A 88 -6.34 18.22 -0.53
CA SER A 88 -5.03 18.67 -0.02
C SER A 88 -4.17 17.47 0.38
N ALA A 89 -4.72 16.53 1.16
CA ALA A 89 -3.99 15.34 1.58
C ALA A 89 -3.59 14.46 0.37
N LYS A 90 -4.45 14.33 -0.64
CA LYS A 90 -4.09 13.67 -1.91
C LYS A 90 -2.92 14.37 -2.62
N ALA A 91 -2.91 15.70 -2.65
CA ALA A 91 -1.83 16.48 -3.25
C ALA A 91 -0.52 16.38 -2.46
N GLU A 92 -0.59 16.38 -1.13
CA GLU A 92 0.56 16.18 -0.23
C GLU A 92 1.17 14.79 -0.43
N TYR A 93 0.34 13.75 -0.46
CA TYR A 93 0.79 12.38 -0.74
C TYR A 93 1.47 12.28 -2.12
N ALA A 94 0.83 12.81 -3.17
CA ALA A 94 1.41 12.82 -4.51
C ALA A 94 2.74 13.60 -4.56
N GLY A 95 2.82 14.74 -3.87
CA GLY A 95 4.03 15.55 -3.78
C GLY A 95 5.17 14.85 -3.04
N TYR A 96 4.86 14.16 -1.94
CA TYR A 96 5.82 13.33 -1.20
C TYR A 96 6.39 12.22 -2.09
N LEU A 97 5.53 11.45 -2.77
CA LEU A 97 5.98 10.37 -3.66
C LEU A 97 6.84 10.92 -4.81
N ALA A 98 6.45 12.05 -5.40
CA ALA A 98 7.24 12.70 -6.45
C ALA A 98 8.64 13.09 -5.97
N GLY A 99 8.77 13.57 -4.73
CA GLY A 99 10.06 13.85 -4.08
C GLY A 99 10.94 12.62 -3.88
N LYS A 100 10.34 11.43 -3.83
CA LYS A 100 11.03 10.12 -3.79
C LYS A 100 11.20 9.48 -5.18
N GLY A 101 10.78 10.18 -6.24
CA GLY A 101 10.85 9.69 -7.61
C GLY A 101 9.81 8.62 -7.96
N MET A 102 8.71 8.57 -7.20
CA MET A 102 7.59 7.64 -7.39
C MET A 102 6.31 8.40 -7.78
N GLU A 103 5.32 7.66 -8.26
CA GLU A 103 4.00 8.18 -8.62
C GLU A 103 2.90 7.50 -7.77
N PRO A 104 1.85 8.22 -7.36
CA PRO A 104 0.70 7.62 -6.68
C PRO A 104 -0.08 6.69 -7.62
N GLY A 105 -0.77 5.72 -7.02
CA GLY A 105 -1.78 4.92 -7.70
C GLY A 105 -3.13 5.62 -7.74
N GLU A 106 -4.21 4.83 -7.71
CA GLU A 106 -5.58 5.35 -7.68
C GLU A 106 -5.88 6.09 -6.37
N LEU A 107 -5.74 7.42 -6.38
CA LEU A 107 -5.94 8.30 -5.21
C LEU A 107 -7.36 8.24 -4.62
N GLY A 108 -8.33 7.67 -5.33
CA GLY A 108 -9.66 7.36 -4.80
C GLY A 108 -9.64 6.27 -3.71
N MET A 109 -8.58 5.47 -3.64
CA MET A 109 -8.36 4.44 -2.63
C MET A 109 -7.51 4.92 -1.44
N LEU A 110 -6.92 6.12 -1.53
CA LEU A 110 -6.11 6.66 -0.45
C LEU A 110 -7.02 6.87 0.78
N GLN A 111 -6.63 6.24 1.88
CA GLN A 111 -7.22 6.38 3.22
C GLN A 111 -6.20 5.90 4.25
N GLN A 112 -6.40 6.22 5.52
CA GLN A 112 -5.51 5.72 6.57
C GLN A 112 -5.40 4.18 6.51
N GLY A 113 -4.18 3.66 6.57
CA GLY A 113 -3.89 2.24 6.44
C GLY A 113 -3.88 1.69 5.01
N VAL A 114 -4.20 2.50 3.98
CA VAL A 114 -4.16 2.12 2.55
C VAL A 114 -3.55 3.24 1.69
N TYR A 115 -2.33 3.03 1.22
CA TYR A 115 -1.55 4.05 0.50
C TYR A 115 -1.21 3.57 -0.92
N PRO A 116 -1.96 4.01 -1.95
CA PRO A 116 -1.85 3.48 -3.31
C PRO A 116 -0.61 4.03 -4.04
N LEU A 117 0.17 3.13 -4.62
CA LEU A 117 1.32 3.41 -5.46
C LEU A 117 1.03 3.05 -6.93
N SER A 118 1.65 3.74 -7.87
CA SER A 118 1.60 3.35 -9.27
C SER A 118 2.36 2.04 -9.48
N ALA A 119 1.83 1.14 -10.31
CA ALA A 119 2.53 -0.09 -10.72
C ALA A 119 3.37 0.10 -12.01
N THR A 120 3.89 1.30 -12.24
CA THR A 120 4.79 1.63 -13.34
C THR A 120 6.17 1.00 -13.14
N ASP A 121 6.87 0.67 -14.23
CA ASP A 121 8.24 0.10 -14.19
C ASP A 121 9.17 0.92 -13.30
N ARG A 122 9.07 2.25 -13.36
CA ARG A 122 9.86 3.15 -12.51
C ARG A 122 9.62 2.94 -11.02
N VAL A 123 8.36 2.81 -10.59
CA VAL A 123 8.04 2.59 -9.17
C VAL A 123 8.46 1.20 -8.74
N LEU A 124 8.22 0.19 -9.59
CA LEU A 124 8.67 -1.18 -9.34
C LEU A 124 10.19 -1.26 -9.18
N ASP A 125 10.95 -0.66 -10.10
CA ASP A 125 12.41 -0.55 -10.02
C ASP A 125 12.86 0.18 -8.75
N THR A 126 12.19 1.28 -8.40
CA THR A 126 12.48 2.04 -7.16
C THR A 126 12.30 1.17 -5.92
N LEU A 127 11.28 0.31 -5.92
CA LEU A 127 10.99 -0.62 -4.84
C LEU A 127 11.82 -1.92 -4.92
N GLY A 128 12.62 -2.12 -5.98
CA GLY A 128 13.33 -3.38 -6.24
C GLY A 128 12.40 -4.55 -6.55
N ILE A 129 11.20 -4.28 -7.03
CA ILE A 129 10.19 -5.26 -7.47
C ILE A 129 10.39 -5.49 -8.96
N GLY A 130 10.52 -6.75 -9.39
CA GLY A 130 10.79 -7.08 -10.79
C GLY A 130 9.66 -6.71 -11.74
N GLU A 131 8.49 -7.32 -11.58
CA GLU A 131 7.34 -7.08 -12.46
C GLU A 131 6.02 -7.21 -11.69
N SER A 132 4.97 -6.59 -12.23
CA SER A 132 3.60 -6.74 -11.72
C SER A 132 3.13 -8.18 -11.88
N PRO A 133 2.53 -8.81 -10.85
CA PRO A 133 2.12 -10.20 -10.89
C PRO A 133 0.94 -10.47 -11.82
N ALA A 134 0.14 -9.46 -12.14
CA ALA A 134 -1.04 -9.57 -12.98
C ALA A 134 -1.33 -8.23 -13.69
N SER A 135 -1.94 -8.31 -14.87
CA SER A 135 -2.36 -7.11 -15.61
C SER A 135 -3.41 -6.34 -14.81
N GLY A 136 -3.22 -5.03 -14.68
CA GLY A 136 -4.12 -4.15 -13.93
C GLY A 136 -4.04 -4.29 -12.41
N ALA A 137 -3.14 -5.12 -11.87
CA ALA A 137 -2.95 -5.20 -10.43
C ALA A 137 -2.55 -3.83 -9.85
N LEU A 138 -3.19 -3.47 -8.74
CA LEU A 138 -2.94 -2.24 -8.01
C LEU A 138 -1.83 -2.47 -7.00
N LEU A 139 -0.96 -1.50 -6.82
CA LEU A 139 0.12 -1.55 -5.84
C LEU A 139 -0.23 -0.66 -4.65
N MET A 140 0.00 -1.13 -3.43
CA MET A 140 -0.22 -0.32 -2.23
C MET A 140 0.69 -0.70 -1.07
N VAL A 141 0.89 0.26 -0.19
CA VAL A 141 1.43 0.02 1.15
C VAL A 141 0.24 -0.09 2.10
N LEU A 142 0.24 -1.12 2.95
CA LEU A 142 -0.77 -1.30 3.99
C LEU A 142 -0.15 -0.95 5.34
N GLY A 143 -0.78 -0.02 6.05
CA GLY A 143 -0.34 0.46 7.36
C GLY A 143 -1.31 0.07 8.48
N PRO A 144 -0.96 0.34 9.74
CA PRO A 144 -1.91 0.23 10.83
C PRO A 144 -3.03 1.28 10.66
N ASN A 145 -4.21 0.96 11.17
CA ASN A 145 -5.22 1.97 11.47
C ASN A 145 -4.95 2.47 12.90
N CYS A 146 -4.74 3.77 13.08
CA CYS A 146 -4.45 4.36 14.39
C CYS A 146 -5.74 4.49 15.20
N ASP A 147 -6.01 3.51 16.07
CA ASP A 147 -6.89 3.65 17.24
C ASP A 147 -6.03 3.68 18.52
#